data_AF-R6DEK4-F1
#
_entry.id   AF-R6DEK4-F1
#
_cell.length_a   1.000
_cell.length_b   1.000
_cell.length_c   1.000
_cell.angle_alpha   90.00
_cell.angle_beta   90.00
_cell.angle_gamma   90.00
#
_symmetry.space_group_name_H-M   'P 1'
#
loop_
_entity.id
_entity.type
_entity.pdbx_description
1 polymer ?
#
loop_
_entity_poly.entity_id
_entity_poly.type
_entity_poly.pdbx_seq_one_letter_code
_entity_poly.pdbx_strand_id
1 'polypeptide(L)'
;MDNNFIEELLNHPYEEKSIKSLRGEFWIEEVFTNKDNHIDGEIRCGIHGDDLLNGSVEIHIDIEKFKNEHHARFGYLEVPSRISNHGIGTTLMLSVIDIIKAFKEFYSVGETVSVSGWLSTSDKQNGNWNKSVPLYEKIGYLANVESYFTIKNDENHYTAEDFLRISNDDGSIIYLI
;
A
#
# COMPACT_ATOMS: atom_id res chain seq x y z
N MET A 1 7.12 -11.08 3.61
CA MET A 1 6.49 -11.63 4.82
C MET A 1 6.05 -13.09 4.67
N ASP A 2 6.18 -13.92 5.72
CA ASP A 2 5.62 -15.28 5.82
C ASP A 2 4.74 -15.46 7.07
N ASN A 3 4.06 -16.61 7.20
CA ASN A 3 3.16 -16.87 8.33
C ASN A 3 3.90 -16.87 9.68
N ASN A 4 5.15 -17.34 9.74
CA ASN A 4 5.93 -17.35 10.97
C ASN A 4 6.18 -15.92 11.48
N PHE A 5 6.50 -14.99 10.58
CA PHE A 5 6.65 -13.58 10.94
C PHE A 5 5.33 -12.99 11.47
N ILE A 6 4.19 -13.30 10.86
CA ILE A 6 2.88 -12.83 11.33
C ILE A 6 2.56 -13.42 12.71
N GLU A 7 2.83 -14.70 12.95
CA GLU A 7 2.67 -15.33 14.27
C GLU A 7 3.55 -14.65 15.33
N GLU A 8 4.82 -14.39 15.01
CA GLU A 8 5.73 -13.69 15.90
C GLU A 8 5.22 -12.27 16.21
N LEU A 9 4.79 -11.53 15.19
CA LEU A 9 4.21 -10.19 15.33
C LEU A 9 2.99 -10.20 16.27
N LEU A 10 2.12 -11.19 16.15
CA LEU A 10 0.91 -11.29 16.97
C LEU A 10 1.19 -11.71 18.41
N ASN A 11 2.22 -12.52 18.64
CA ASN A 11 2.62 -12.98 19.98
C ASN A 11 3.40 -11.91 20.77
N HIS A 12 3.87 -10.85 20.12
CA HIS A 12 4.66 -9.77 20.71
C HIS A 12 3.98 -8.40 20.50
N PRO A 13 2.85 -8.14 21.16
CA PRO A 13 2.14 -6.87 21.01
C PRO A 13 3.01 -5.70 21.49
N TYR A 14 2.89 -4.57 20.81
CA TYR A 14 3.64 -3.32 21.02
C TYR A 14 5.16 -3.42 20.79
N GLU A 15 5.67 -4.56 20.34
CA GLU A 15 7.05 -4.70 19.89
C GLU A 15 7.13 -4.48 18.37
N GLU A 16 8.15 -3.71 17.97
CA GLU A 16 8.49 -3.57 16.56
C GLU A 16 9.17 -4.85 16.08
N LYS A 17 8.65 -5.43 14.99
CA LYS A 17 9.25 -6.54 14.27
C LYS A 17 9.59 -6.09 12.86
N SER A 18 10.75 -6.50 12.35
CA SER A 18 11.17 -6.15 11.00
C SER A 18 11.75 -7.33 10.26
N ILE A 19 11.56 -7.32 8.94
CA ILE A 19 12.15 -8.29 8.02
C ILE A 19 12.73 -7.54 6.82
N LYS A 20 13.91 -8.00 6.36
CA LYS A 20 14.56 -7.49 5.15
C LYS A 20 14.55 -8.53 4.06
N SER A 21 14.31 -8.10 2.84
CA SER A 21 14.36 -8.93 1.65
C SER A 21 14.95 -8.17 0.46
N LEU A 22 15.24 -8.91 -0.61
CA LEU A 22 15.72 -8.35 -1.87
C LEU A 22 14.70 -8.64 -2.98
N ARG A 23 14.45 -7.65 -3.83
CA ARG A 23 13.61 -7.78 -5.02
C ARG A 23 14.30 -7.13 -6.20
N GLY A 24 15.01 -7.95 -6.98
CA GLY A 24 15.85 -7.46 -8.07
C GLY A 24 16.98 -6.57 -7.54
N GLU A 25 17.02 -5.32 -7.99
CA GLU A 25 18.00 -4.33 -7.53
C GLU A 25 17.60 -3.60 -6.24
N PHE A 26 16.42 -3.88 -5.68
CA PHE A 26 15.92 -3.19 -4.50
C PHE A 26 16.13 -4.00 -3.22
N TRP A 27 16.48 -3.31 -2.14
CA TRP A 27 16.26 -3.82 -0.79
C TRP A 27 14.90 -3.35 -0.30
N ILE A 28 14.22 -4.21 0.44
CA ILE A 28 12.92 -3.93 1.06
C ILE A 28 13.04 -4.24 2.55
N GLU A 29 12.65 -3.29 3.39
CA GLU A 29 12.51 -3.47 4.84
C GLU A 29 11.03 -3.31 5.18
N GLU A 30 10.43 -4.34 5.75
CA GLU A 30 9.03 -4.32 6.19
C GLU A 30 9.05 -4.29 7.73
N VAL A 31 8.55 -3.20 8.32
CA VAL A 31 8.54 -2.95 9.77
C VAL A 31 7.10 -2.93 10.25
N PHE A 32 6.76 -3.71 11.27
CA PHE A 32 5.40 -3.84 11.77
C PHE A 32 5.33 -3.77 13.29
N THR A 33 4.22 -3.26 13.80
CA THR A 33 3.86 -3.30 15.22
C THR A 33 2.40 -3.72 15.36
N ASN A 34 2.16 -4.77 16.14
CA ASN A 34 0.81 -5.15 16.55
C ASN A 34 0.37 -4.27 17.74
N LYS A 35 -0.76 -3.58 17.63
CA LYS A 35 -1.36 -2.73 18.67
C LYS A 35 -2.70 -3.31 19.13
N ASP A 36 -2.69 -4.61 19.43
CA ASP A 36 -3.80 -5.50 19.82
C ASP A 36 -4.94 -5.62 18.80
N ASN A 37 -5.56 -4.51 18.40
CA ASN A 37 -6.72 -4.48 17.52
C ASN A 37 -6.37 -4.10 16.07
N HIS A 38 -5.18 -3.56 15.86
CA HIS A 38 -4.69 -3.21 14.53
C HIS A 38 -3.18 -3.42 14.43
N ILE A 39 -2.73 -3.58 13.19
CA ILE A 39 -1.33 -3.69 12.83
C ILE A 39 -0.99 -2.43 12.04
N ASP A 40 0.00 -1.69 12.53
CA ASP A 40 0.65 -0.63 11.77
C ASP A 40 1.92 -1.19 11.15
N GLY A 41 2.19 -0.80 9.91
CA GLY A 41 3.44 -1.12 9.26
C GLY A 41 3.97 0.01 8.38
N GLU A 42 5.27 0.00 8.21
CA GLU A 42 6.01 0.83 7.27
C GLU A 42 6.85 -0.08 6.38
N ILE A 43 6.67 0.04 5.07
CA ILE A 43 7.51 -0.64 4.09
C ILE A 43 8.47 0.40 3.54
N ARG A 44 9.77 0.12 3.61
CA ARG A 44 10.83 0.96 3.05
C ARG A 44 11.50 0.24 1.89
N CYS A 45 11.86 1.00 0.87
CA CYS A 45 12.52 0.47 -0.32
C CYS A 45 13.62 1.42 -0.78
N GLY A 46 14.81 0.88 -0.98
CA GLY A 46 15.95 1.59 -1.56
C GLY A 46 16.67 0.74 -2.59
N ILE A 47 17.68 1.32 -3.24
CA ILE A 47 18.47 0.65 -4.27
C ILE A 47 19.63 -0.07 -3.57
N HIS A 48 19.85 -1.34 -3.92
CA HIS A 48 20.93 -2.14 -3.36
C HIS A 48 22.30 -1.50 -3.63
N GLY A 49 23.05 -1.23 -2.56
CA GLY A 49 24.33 -0.53 -2.63
C GLY A 49 24.23 0.99 -2.40
N ASP A 50 23.02 1.54 -2.24
CA ASP A 50 22.77 2.90 -1.74
C ASP A 50 21.76 2.85 -0.58
N ASP A 51 22.29 2.76 0.64
CA ASP A 51 21.47 2.66 1.86
C ASP A 51 21.05 4.05 2.40
N LEU A 52 21.49 5.15 1.76
CA LEU A 52 21.28 6.50 2.28
C LEU A 52 19.93 7.09 1.89
N LEU A 53 19.29 6.57 0.85
CA LEU A 53 18.03 7.08 0.31
C LEU A 53 17.04 5.94 0.10
N ASN A 54 15.83 6.11 0.62
CA ASN A 54 14.73 5.19 0.42
C ASN A 54 13.41 5.94 0.26
N GLY A 55 12.45 5.28 -0.37
CA GLY A 55 11.05 5.66 -0.28
C GLY A 55 10.34 4.76 0.73
N SER A 56 9.16 5.17 1.16
CA SER A 56 8.34 4.41 2.09
C SER A 56 6.85 4.48 1.77
N VAL A 57 6.09 3.54 2.35
CA VAL A 57 4.62 3.54 2.36
C VAL A 57 4.14 2.95 3.68
N GLU A 58 3.09 3.53 4.24
CA GLU A 58 2.44 3.04 5.45
C GLU A 58 1.32 2.06 5.10
N ILE A 59 1.15 1.04 5.94
CA ILE A 59 0.05 0.08 5.89
C ILE A 59 -0.64 0.03 7.24
N HIS A 60 -1.96 -0.04 7.23
CA HIS A 60 -2.78 -0.15 8.43
C HIS A 60 -3.85 -1.23 8.24
N ILE A 61 -3.80 -2.23 9.12
CA ILE A 61 -4.71 -3.39 9.11
C ILE A 61 -5.43 -3.42 10.45
N ASP A 62 -6.68 -2.95 10.47
CA ASP A 62 -7.60 -3.22 11.58
C ASP A 62 -7.99 -4.70 11.51
N ILE A 63 -7.66 -5.49 12.53
CA ILE A 63 -7.75 -6.96 12.48
C ILE A 63 -9.21 -7.41 12.36
N GLU A 64 -10.14 -6.75 13.06
CA GLU A 64 -11.55 -7.11 13.00
C GLU A 64 -12.15 -6.75 11.64
N LYS A 65 -11.85 -5.54 11.14
CA LYS A 65 -12.32 -5.12 9.82
C LYS A 65 -11.71 -5.93 8.70
N PHE A 66 -10.45 -6.31 8.81
CA PHE A 66 -9.80 -7.16 7.82
C PHE A 66 -10.49 -8.51 7.72
N LYS A 67 -10.80 -9.14 8.86
CA LYS A 67 -11.41 -10.47 8.91
C LYS A 67 -12.90 -10.48 8.57
N ASN A 68 -13.65 -9.44 8.96
CA ASN A 68 -15.11 -9.45 8.89
C ASN A 68 -15.68 -8.48 7.84
N GLU A 69 -14.99 -7.37 7.58
CA GLU A 69 -15.38 -6.35 6.59
C GLU A 69 -14.51 -6.41 5.33
N HIS A 70 -13.48 -7.27 5.32
CA HIS A 70 -12.52 -7.44 4.23
C HIS A 70 -11.90 -6.11 3.80
N HIS A 71 -11.43 -5.30 4.76
CA HIS A 71 -10.87 -3.98 4.50
C HIS A 71 -9.47 -3.80 5.08
N ALA A 72 -8.59 -3.14 4.32
CA ALA A 72 -7.31 -2.63 4.78
C ALA A 72 -7.00 -1.26 4.16
N ARG A 73 -5.99 -0.57 4.71
CA ARG A 73 -5.60 0.76 4.25
C ARG A 73 -4.10 0.84 4.03
N PHE A 74 -3.71 1.69 3.08
CA PHE A 74 -2.34 2.18 2.97
C PHE A 74 -2.36 3.71 2.92
N GLY A 75 -1.24 4.31 3.31
CA GLY A 75 -1.08 5.77 3.38
C GLY A 75 0.34 6.19 3.04
N TYR A 76 0.50 7.50 2.80
CA TYR A 76 1.80 8.17 2.76
C TYR A 76 2.86 7.48 1.90
N LEU A 77 2.55 7.17 0.63
CA LEU A 77 3.57 6.75 -0.33
C LEU A 77 4.50 7.93 -0.64
N GLU A 78 5.73 7.88 -0.15
CA GLU A 78 6.76 8.89 -0.38
C GLU A 78 7.97 8.30 -1.09
N VAL A 79 8.42 9.00 -2.14
CA VAL A 79 9.68 8.66 -2.84
C VAL A 79 10.47 9.95 -3.04
N PRO A 80 11.68 10.07 -2.46
CA PRO A 80 12.52 11.24 -2.67
C PRO A 80 12.79 11.48 -4.16
N SER A 81 12.75 12.74 -4.59
CA SER A 81 12.94 13.11 -6.00
C SER A 81 14.25 12.59 -6.60
N ARG A 82 15.31 12.50 -5.79
CA ARG A 82 16.63 11.98 -6.16
C ARG A 82 16.62 10.52 -6.63
N ILE A 83 15.68 9.72 -6.13
CA ILE A 83 15.53 8.30 -6.47
C ILE A 83 14.20 8.02 -7.18
N SER A 84 13.46 9.08 -7.55
CA SER A 84 12.24 8.96 -8.35
C SER A 84 12.52 8.36 -9.73
N ASN A 85 11.51 7.76 -10.37
CA ASN A 85 11.60 7.07 -11.66
C ASN A 85 12.51 5.83 -11.72
N HIS A 86 13.02 5.35 -10.58
CA HIS A 86 13.75 4.09 -10.47
C HIS A 86 12.86 2.92 -10.05
N GLY A 87 11.54 3.00 -10.24
CA GLY A 87 10.62 1.91 -9.87
C GLY A 87 10.33 1.74 -8.37
N ILE A 88 10.94 2.53 -7.47
CA ILE A 88 10.74 2.41 -6.01
C ILE A 88 9.26 2.47 -5.59
N GLY A 89 8.51 3.45 -6.08
CA GLY A 89 7.07 3.56 -5.76
C GLY A 89 6.26 2.36 -6.27
N THR A 90 6.69 1.77 -7.39
CA THR A 90 6.10 0.52 -7.90
C THR A 90 6.44 -0.65 -6.97
N THR A 91 7.70 -0.80 -6.57
CA THR A 91 8.14 -1.86 -5.67
C THR A 91 7.44 -1.79 -4.31
N LEU A 92 7.30 -0.59 -3.73
CA LEU A 92 6.59 -0.37 -2.47
C LEU A 92 5.13 -0.82 -2.54
N MET A 93 4.40 -0.35 -3.55
CA MET A 93 2.97 -0.68 -3.68
C MET A 93 2.72 -2.14 -4.06
N LEU A 94 3.61 -2.78 -4.83
CA LEU A 94 3.53 -4.23 -5.03
C LEU A 94 3.76 -4.99 -3.73
N SER A 95 4.67 -4.52 -2.88
CA SER A 95 4.91 -5.12 -1.56
C SER A 95 3.71 -4.97 -0.64
N VAL A 96 2.99 -3.84 -0.67
CA VAL A 96 1.69 -3.68 0.03
C VAL A 96 0.72 -4.78 -0.39
N ILE A 97 0.57 -5.03 -1.69
CA ILE A 97 -0.33 -6.08 -2.19
C ILE A 97 0.12 -7.46 -1.73
N ASP A 98 1.42 -7.75 -1.81
CA ASP A 98 1.99 -9.04 -1.39
C ASP A 98 1.77 -9.28 0.12
N ILE A 99 1.92 -8.25 0.95
CA ILE A 99 1.65 -8.29 2.40
C ILE A 99 0.17 -8.55 2.68
N ILE A 100 -0.74 -7.87 2.00
CA ILE A 100 -2.19 -8.10 2.19
C ILE A 100 -2.56 -9.53 1.82
N LYS A 101 -1.99 -10.09 0.74
CA LYS A 101 -2.17 -11.50 0.38
C LYS A 101 -1.67 -12.45 1.48
N ALA A 102 -0.51 -12.16 2.08
CA ALA A 102 0.01 -12.95 3.21
C ALA A 102 -0.93 -12.91 4.42
N PHE A 103 -1.47 -11.73 4.77
CA PHE A 103 -2.46 -11.62 5.85
C PHE A 103 -3.78 -12.34 5.53
N LYS A 104 -4.25 -12.31 4.27
CA LYS A 104 -5.42 -13.09 3.84
C LYS A 104 -5.19 -14.58 4.06
N GLU A 105 -4.04 -15.09 3.62
CA GLU A 105 -3.67 -16.50 3.81
C GLU A 105 -3.61 -16.85 5.29
N PHE A 106 -2.91 -16.04 6.09
CA PHE A 106 -2.76 -16.25 7.53
C PHE A 106 -4.11 -16.32 8.27
N TYR A 107 -5.02 -15.38 8.00
CA TYR A 107 -6.34 -15.36 8.61
C TYR A 107 -7.38 -16.25 7.92
N SER A 108 -6.99 -16.98 6.86
CA SER A 108 -7.89 -17.81 6.05
C SER A 108 -9.08 -17.03 5.47
N VAL A 109 -8.86 -15.78 5.04
CA VAL A 109 -9.87 -14.95 4.37
C VAL A 109 -9.89 -15.33 2.88
N GLY A 110 -10.96 -16.02 2.45
CA GLY A 110 -11.13 -16.46 1.06
C GLY A 110 -11.75 -15.39 0.17
N GLU A 111 -12.43 -14.43 0.77
CA GLU A 111 -13.11 -13.31 0.13
C GLU A 111 -12.11 -12.26 -0.39
N THR A 112 -12.58 -11.42 -1.30
CA THR A 112 -11.83 -10.26 -1.78
C THR A 112 -11.72 -9.21 -0.68
N VAL A 113 -10.49 -8.75 -0.42
CA VAL A 113 -10.17 -7.65 0.51
C VAL A 113 -10.00 -6.36 -0.29
N SER A 114 -10.75 -5.35 0.08
CA SER A 114 -10.62 -3.99 -0.43
C SER A 114 -9.50 -3.26 0.30
N VAL A 115 -8.51 -2.79 -0.46
CA VAL A 115 -7.37 -2.03 0.07
C VAL A 115 -7.42 -0.62 -0.48
N SER A 116 -7.64 0.35 0.41
CA SER A 116 -7.87 1.75 0.02
C SER A 116 -6.71 2.67 0.39
N GLY A 117 -6.37 3.60 -0.51
CA GLY A 117 -5.46 4.71 -0.25
C GLY A 117 -6.12 6.05 -0.55
N TRP A 118 -5.94 7.03 0.34
CA TRP A 118 -6.53 8.36 0.21
C TRP A 118 -5.80 9.22 -0.82
N LEU A 119 -6.55 9.98 -1.62
CA LEU A 119 -6.03 10.93 -2.60
C LEU A 119 -6.53 12.32 -2.23
N SER A 120 -5.63 13.17 -1.74
CA SER A 120 -5.99 14.51 -1.27
C SER A 120 -6.08 15.52 -2.42
N THR A 121 -7.01 16.47 -2.32
CA THR A 121 -7.06 17.66 -3.19
C THR A 121 -5.80 18.51 -3.10
N SER A 122 -5.08 18.48 -1.96
CA SER A 122 -3.78 19.13 -1.83
C SER A 122 -2.74 18.53 -2.78
N ASP A 123 -2.70 17.21 -2.90
CA ASP A 123 -1.84 16.52 -3.86
C ASP A 123 -2.21 16.85 -5.31
N LYS A 124 -3.51 17.03 -5.60
CA LYS A 124 -3.96 17.52 -6.90
C LYS A 124 -3.38 18.91 -7.19
N GLN A 125 -3.52 19.85 -6.26
CA GLN A 125 -3.05 21.24 -6.41
C GLN A 125 -1.52 21.32 -6.58
N ASN A 126 -0.79 20.42 -5.93
CA ASN A 126 0.67 20.31 -6.06
C ASN A 126 1.12 19.56 -7.34
N GLY A 127 0.17 19.05 -8.14
CA GLY A 127 0.45 18.28 -9.35
C GLY A 127 0.94 16.85 -9.10
N ASN A 128 0.90 16.36 -7.86
CA ASN A 128 1.32 15.01 -7.49
C ASN A 128 0.43 13.95 -8.15
N TRP A 129 -0.87 14.21 -8.33
CA TRP A 129 -1.79 13.29 -8.99
C TRP A 129 -1.37 12.93 -10.42
N ASN A 130 -0.71 13.82 -11.15
CA ASN A 130 -0.20 13.53 -12.49
C ASN A 130 0.87 12.43 -12.51
N LYS A 131 1.44 12.10 -11.34
CA LYS A 131 2.41 11.01 -11.15
C LYS A 131 1.78 9.83 -10.43
N SER A 132 1.09 10.07 -9.32
CA SER A 132 0.60 9.01 -8.43
C SER A 132 -0.61 8.27 -9.00
N VAL A 133 -1.58 8.96 -9.62
CA VAL A 133 -2.80 8.32 -10.13
C VAL A 133 -2.49 7.31 -11.26
N PRO A 134 -1.70 7.65 -12.30
CA PRO A 134 -1.30 6.67 -13.31
C PRO A 134 -0.44 5.53 -12.74
N LEU A 135 0.40 5.82 -11.74
CA LEU A 135 1.18 4.80 -11.05
C LEU A 135 0.25 3.77 -10.39
N TYR A 136 -0.74 4.21 -9.62
CA TYR A 136 -1.64 3.32 -8.90
C TYR A 136 -2.44 2.39 -9.82
N GLU A 137 -2.98 2.89 -10.93
CA GLU A 137 -3.65 2.03 -11.93
C GLU A 137 -2.69 0.98 -12.52
N LYS A 138 -1.45 1.39 -12.83
CA LYS A 138 -0.41 0.47 -13.31
C LYS A 138 -0.09 -0.62 -12.27
N ILE A 139 -0.14 -0.32 -10.98
CA ILE A 139 0.09 -1.32 -9.92
C ILE A 139 -0.98 -2.40 -9.96
N GLY A 140 -2.26 -2.04 -10.10
CA GLY A 140 -3.36 -3.01 -10.20
C GLY A 140 -3.13 -3.98 -11.36
N TYR A 141 -2.78 -3.44 -12.53
CA TYR A 141 -2.42 -4.24 -13.70
C TYR A 141 -1.23 -5.18 -13.45
N LEU A 142 -0.12 -4.66 -12.90
CA LEU A 142 1.09 -5.46 -12.66
C LEU A 142 0.88 -6.57 -11.62
N ALA A 143 0.05 -6.32 -10.61
CA ALA A 143 -0.28 -7.28 -9.58
C ALA A 143 -1.42 -8.25 -9.96
N ASN A 144 -2.01 -8.06 -11.15
CA ASN A 144 -3.19 -8.77 -11.62
C ASN A 144 -4.35 -8.71 -10.61
N VAL A 145 -4.63 -7.51 -10.11
CA VAL A 145 -5.78 -7.22 -9.23
C VAL A 145 -6.62 -6.12 -9.85
N GLU A 146 -7.93 -6.17 -9.63
CA GLU A 146 -8.81 -5.09 -10.06
C GLU A 146 -8.52 -3.84 -9.22
N SER A 147 -8.51 -2.68 -9.87
CA SER A 147 -8.31 -1.40 -9.20
C SER A 147 -9.14 -0.31 -9.84
N TYR A 148 -9.66 0.61 -9.03
CA TYR A 148 -10.45 1.74 -9.50
C TYR A 148 -10.33 2.93 -8.56
N PHE A 149 -10.66 4.12 -9.07
CA PHE A 149 -10.69 5.35 -8.30
C PHE A 149 -12.12 5.72 -7.92
N THR A 150 -12.29 6.36 -6.77
CA THR A 150 -13.55 6.94 -6.31
C THR A 150 -13.36 8.41 -5.94
N ILE A 151 -14.41 9.20 -6.09
CA ILE A 151 -14.46 10.60 -5.65
C ILE A 151 -15.31 10.64 -4.37
N LYS A 152 -14.91 11.47 -3.41
CA LYS A 152 -15.60 11.60 -2.13
C LYS A 152 -17.09 11.92 -2.34
N ASN A 153 -17.95 11.20 -1.63
CA ASN A 153 -19.42 11.28 -1.71
C ASN A 153 -20.02 10.89 -3.07
N ASP A 154 -19.25 10.24 -3.94
CA ASP A 154 -19.73 9.61 -5.15
C ASP A 154 -19.69 8.07 -5.00
N GLU A 155 -20.63 7.39 -5.66
CA GLU A 155 -20.73 5.93 -5.71
C GLU A 155 -20.12 5.35 -7.01
N ASN A 156 -19.63 6.21 -7.91
CA ASN A 156 -19.05 5.81 -9.19
C ASN A 156 -17.61 5.32 -9.08
N HIS A 157 -17.24 4.44 -10.02
CA HIS A 157 -15.87 3.94 -10.20
C HIS A 157 -15.25 4.57 -11.45
N TYR A 158 -13.98 4.95 -11.34
CA TYR A 158 -13.27 5.66 -12.41
C TYR A 158 -11.95 4.99 -12.78
N THR A 159 -11.59 5.11 -14.05
CA THR A 159 -10.21 4.90 -14.53
C THR A 159 -9.32 6.04 -14.05
N ALA A 160 -8.00 5.88 -14.13
CA ALA A 160 -7.05 6.96 -13.84
C ALA A 160 -7.32 8.21 -14.70
N GLU A 161 -7.57 8.01 -16.00
CA GLU A 161 -7.83 9.09 -16.95
C GLU A 161 -9.10 9.87 -16.60
N ASP A 162 -10.20 9.16 -16.33
CA ASP A 162 -11.46 9.81 -15.97
C ASP A 162 -11.36 10.53 -14.63
N PHE A 163 -10.77 9.90 -13.62
CA PHE A 163 -10.56 10.50 -12.31
C PHE A 163 -9.77 11.80 -12.41
N LEU A 164 -8.64 11.82 -13.12
CA LEU A 164 -7.82 13.03 -13.30
C LEU A 164 -8.58 14.14 -14.02
N ARG A 165 -9.44 13.79 -14.99
CA ARG A 165 -10.19 14.74 -15.79
C ARG A 165 -11.31 15.42 -15.01
N ILE A 166 -12.03 14.70 -14.17
CA ILE A 166 -13.29 15.18 -13.57
C ILE A 166 -13.20 15.48 -12.08
N SER A 167 -12.28 14.84 -11.35
CA SER A 167 -12.26 14.90 -9.88
C SER A 167 -11.81 16.27 -9.40
N ASN A 168 -12.64 16.95 -8.60
CA ASN A 168 -12.32 18.23 -7.95
C ASN A 168 -12.40 18.17 -6.41
N ASP A 169 -12.69 17.00 -5.86
CA ASP A 169 -12.74 16.73 -4.41
C ASP A 169 -11.71 15.64 -4.09
N ASP A 170 -11.54 15.32 -2.81
CA ASP A 170 -10.70 14.21 -2.40
C ASP A 170 -11.24 12.91 -3.01
N GLY A 171 -10.38 11.91 -3.08
CA GLY A 171 -10.75 10.62 -3.63
C GLY A 171 -10.03 9.47 -2.95
N SER A 172 -10.17 8.29 -3.53
CA SER A 172 -9.41 7.12 -3.10
C SER A 172 -9.08 6.25 -4.30
N ILE A 173 -7.95 5.57 -4.22
CA ILE A 173 -7.66 4.37 -5.02
C ILE A 173 -8.08 3.15 -4.21
N ILE A 174 -8.75 2.21 -4.86
CA ILE A 174 -9.15 0.93 -4.29
C ILE A 174 -8.48 -0.19 -5.09
N TYR A 175 -7.87 -1.16 -4.40
CA TYR A 175 -7.45 -2.45 -4.96
C TYR A 175 -8.30 -3.58 -4.39
N LEU A 176 -8.69 -4.52 -5.24
CA LEU A 176 -9.47 -5.71 -4.87
C LEU A 176 -8.54 -6.95 -4.89
N ILE A 177 -8.06 -7.34 -3.70
CA ILE A 177 -7.01 -8.35 -3.48
C ILE A 177 -7.59 -9.65 -2.94
#